data_AF-A0A9I9EH88-F1
#
_entry.id   AF-A0A9I9EH88-F1
#
_cell.length_a   1.000
_cell.length_b   1.000
_cell.length_c   1.000
_cell.angle_alpha   90.00
_cell.angle_beta   90.00
_cell.angle_gamma   90.00
#
_symmetry.space_group_name_H-M   'P 1'
#
loop_
_entity.id
_entity.type
_entity.pdbx_description
1 polymer ?
#
loop_
_entity_poly.entity_id
_entity_poly.type
_entity_poly.pdbx_seq_one_letter_code
_entity_poly.pdbx_strand_id
1 'polypeptide(L)'
;MLDGNEEFPSMYSQGIDMSQEDVRASRPSHTSKGRIRSSGSKRKRESQQKGEIEVIHMAIECTNDQLRAIVEWPARALANDTHVRQELLRLLHVMPELTSLDRALCQRHLLSRIDDMRGFIQMIDDERQNFCRVLLGDISR
;
A
#
# COMPACT_ATOMS: atom_id res chain seq x y z
N MET A 1 26.64 26.22 14.75
CA MET A 1 25.57 26.54 13.79
C MET A 1 25.73 25.63 12.57
N LEU A 2 24.86 24.63 12.46
CA LEU A 2 24.16 24.28 11.22
C LEU A 2 22.91 23.52 11.68
N ASP A 3 21.80 24.22 11.57
CA ASP A 3 20.45 23.80 11.89
C ASP A 3 19.96 22.87 10.76
N GLY A 4 19.34 21.74 11.11
CA GLY A 4 19.04 20.64 10.20
C GLY A 4 17.81 19.87 10.64
N ASN A 5 16.76 20.61 10.97
CA ASN A 5 15.40 20.18 11.23
C ASN A 5 14.67 19.92 9.90
N GLU A 6 14.88 18.77 9.28
CA GLU A 6 14.01 18.30 8.20
C GLU A 6 12.78 17.62 8.80
N GLU A 7 11.84 18.47 9.22
CA GLU A 7 10.50 18.08 9.65
C GLU A 7 9.69 17.65 8.41
N PHE A 8 9.35 16.38 8.33
CA PHE A 8 8.50 15.84 7.25
C PHE A 8 7.20 16.65 7.17
N PRO A 9 6.78 17.13 5.97
CA PRO A 9 5.51 17.83 5.87
C PRO A 9 4.35 16.87 6.17
N SER A 10 3.74 17.03 7.34
CA SER A 10 2.47 16.39 7.70
C SER A 10 1.38 16.90 6.76
N MET A 11 1.11 16.14 5.70
CA MET A 11 0.03 16.42 4.74
C MET A 11 -1.36 15.96 5.24
N TYR A 12 -1.58 15.89 6.55
CA TYR A 12 -2.86 15.42 7.06
C TYR A 12 -3.29 16.14 8.34
N SER A 13 -4.02 17.24 8.18
CA SER A 13 -5.18 17.58 9.02
C SER A 13 -5.78 18.93 8.59
N GLN A 14 -6.51 18.95 7.47
CA GLN A 14 -7.53 19.99 7.31
C GLN A 14 -8.76 19.52 8.09
N GLY A 15 -8.70 19.72 9.40
CA GLY A 15 -9.85 19.52 10.29
C GLY A 15 -10.95 20.48 9.86
N ILE A 16 -12.10 19.93 9.50
CA ILE A 16 -13.31 20.71 9.28
C ILE A 16 -13.77 21.15 10.67
N ASP A 17 -13.56 22.43 11.01
CA ASP A 17 -14.16 23.06 12.18
C ASP A 17 -15.68 23.07 12.00
N MET A 18 -16.37 22.17 12.69
CA MET A 18 -17.81 22.27 12.86
C MET A 18 -18.08 22.91 14.21
N SER A 19 -17.81 24.22 14.29
CA SER A 19 -18.32 25.05 15.36
C SER A 19 -19.86 25.01 15.32
N GLN A 20 -20.44 24.61 16.45
CA GLN A 20 -21.86 24.39 16.64
C GLN A 20 -22.56 25.72 16.94
N GLU A 21 -22.88 26.51 15.92
CA GLU A 21 -23.70 27.72 16.12
C GLU A 21 -24.53 28.07 14.87
N ASP A 22 -25.84 27.81 14.93
CA ASP A 22 -26.88 28.85 15.01
C ASP A 22 -28.25 28.16 14.92
N VAL A 23 -28.78 27.74 16.07
CA VAL A 23 -30.20 27.37 16.20
C VAL A 23 -31.01 28.65 16.08
N ARG A 24 -31.40 29.01 14.85
CA ARG A 24 -32.47 29.99 14.63
C ARG A 24 -33.76 29.31 14.24
N ALA A 25 -34.66 29.27 15.22
CA ALA A 25 -36.07 29.13 14.98
C ALA A 25 -36.55 30.26 14.04
N SER A 26 -37.16 29.89 12.92
CA SER A 26 -38.07 30.75 12.18
C SER A 26 -39.09 29.88 11.45
N ARG A 27 -40.28 29.76 12.05
CA ARG A 27 -41.50 29.27 11.39
C ARG A 27 -41.83 30.18 10.20
N PRO A 28 -42.25 29.62 9.05
CA PRO A 28 -43.14 30.31 8.15
C PRO A 28 -44.54 29.71 8.21
N SER A 29 -45.49 30.63 8.30
CA SER A 29 -46.93 30.52 8.31
C SER A 29 -47.55 29.73 7.15
N HIS A 30 -48.68 29.09 7.45
CA HIS A 30 -49.68 28.55 6.51
C HIS A 30 -49.87 29.38 5.22
N THR A 31 -49.91 28.70 4.07
CA THR A 31 -51.02 28.77 3.08
C THR A 31 -50.87 27.65 2.06
N SER A 32 -51.84 26.72 2.01
CA SER A 32 -51.90 25.66 1.00
C SER A 32 -53.01 25.95 0.00
N LYS A 33 -52.71 26.50 -1.17
CA LYS A 33 -53.62 26.46 -2.32
C LYS A 33 -52.90 26.74 -3.63
N GLY A 34 -52.82 25.71 -4.48
CA GLY A 34 -52.29 25.83 -5.84
C GLY A 34 -51.89 24.47 -6.40
N ARG A 35 -52.88 23.65 -6.81
CA ARG A 35 -52.62 22.44 -7.60
C ARG A 35 -52.20 22.88 -8.99
N ILE A 36 -50.94 22.64 -9.35
CA ILE A 36 -50.53 22.46 -10.74
C ILE A 36 -49.93 21.05 -10.85
N ARG A 37 -50.60 20.28 -11.69
CA ARG A 37 -50.41 18.86 -12.00
C ARG A 37 -48.93 18.53 -12.26
N SER A 38 -48.29 17.81 -11.33
CA SER A 38 -47.00 17.19 -11.58
C SER A 38 -47.21 15.89 -12.35
N SER A 39 -46.71 15.81 -13.59
CA SER A 39 -46.38 14.53 -14.21
C SER A 39 -45.07 14.06 -13.59
N GLY A 40 -45.17 13.45 -12.40
CA GLY A 40 -44.01 12.91 -11.69
C GLY A 40 -43.33 11.83 -12.52
N SER A 41 -42.15 12.15 -13.05
CA SER A 41 -41.22 11.22 -13.70
C SER A 41 -41.03 9.99 -12.81
N LYS A 42 -41.63 8.86 -13.21
CA LYS A 42 -41.53 7.59 -12.50
C LYS A 42 -40.22 6.89 -12.93
N ARG A 43 -39.32 6.80 -11.95
CA ARG A 43 -38.26 5.79 -11.76
C ARG A 43 -37.14 5.76 -12.81
N LYS A 44 -36.16 6.67 -12.66
CA LYS A 44 -34.75 6.45 -13.06
C LYS A 44 -33.86 5.99 -11.87
N ARG A 45 -34.45 5.93 -10.67
CA ARG A 45 -33.77 5.61 -9.41
C ARG A 45 -33.28 4.16 -9.35
N GLU A 46 -34.06 3.20 -9.87
CA GLU A 46 -33.67 1.77 -9.86
C GLU A 46 -32.47 1.49 -10.78
N SER A 47 -32.43 2.08 -11.98
CA SER A 47 -31.28 1.92 -12.89
C SER A 47 -30.02 2.60 -12.35
N GLN A 48 -30.18 3.74 -11.68
CA GLN A 48 -29.07 4.44 -11.03
C GLN A 48 -28.54 3.65 -9.82
N GLN A 49 -29.45 3.15 -8.96
CA GLN A 49 -29.10 2.31 -7.82
C GLN A 49 -28.41 1.00 -8.25
N LYS A 50 -28.82 0.41 -9.39
CA LYS A 50 -28.15 -0.76 -9.94
C LYS A 50 -26.72 -0.47 -10.39
N GLY A 51 -26.48 0.67 -11.06
CA GLY A 51 -25.13 1.11 -11.43
C GLY A 51 -24.26 1.47 -10.22
N GLU A 52 -24.84 2.12 -9.20
CA GLU A 52 -24.13 2.42 -7.95
C GLU A 52 -23.71 1.13 -7.21
N ILE A 53 -24.57 0.11 -7.16
CA ILE A 53 -24.26 -1.20 -6.60
C ILE A 53 -23.13 -1.89 -7.39
N GLU A 54 -23.16 -1.81 -8.72
CA GLU A 54 -22.12 -2.39 -9.58
C GLU A 54 -20.75 -1.72 -9.38
N VAL A 55 -20.73 -0.39 -9.24
CA VAL A 55 -19.51 0.37 -8.90
C VAL A 55 -18.98 -0.04 -7.52
N ILE A 56 -19.84 -0.20 -6.52
CA ILE A 56 -19.45 -0.66 -5.18
C ILE A 56 -18.90 -2.08 -5.25
N HIS A 57 -19.54 -2.98 -6.01
CA HIS A 57 -19.08 -4.35 -6.19
C HIS A 57 -17.68 -4.39 -6.80
N MET A 58 -17.45 -3.65 -7.89
CA MET A 58 -16.13 -3.55 -8.53
C MET A 58 -15.09 -2.94 -7.59
N ALA A 59 -15.44 -1.93 -6.78
CA ALA A 59 -14.52 -1.34 -5.81
C ALA A 59 -14.10 -2.37 -4.74
N ILE A 60 -15.06 -3.15 -4.23
CA ILE A 60 -14.80 -4.23 -3.28
C ILE A 60 -13.91 -5.31 -3.91
N GLU A 61 -14.20 -5.74 -5.15
CA GLU A 61 -13.36 -6.71 -5.87
C GLU A 61 -11.93 -6.19 -6.05
N CYS A 62 -11.77 -4.94 -6.47
CA CYS A 62 -10.47 -4.29 -6.61
C CYS A 62 -9.69 -4.25 -5.29
N THR A 63 -10.33 -3.83 -4.19
CA THR A 63 -9.71 -3.83 -2.86
C THR A 63 -9.36 -5.25 -2.41
N ASN A 64 -10.20 -6.24 -2.66
CA ASN A 64 -9.94 -7.63 -2.33
C ASN A 64 -8.74 -8.19 -3.11
N ASP A 65 -8.59 -7.84 -4.39
CA ASP A 65 -7.43 -8.24 -5.19
C ASP A 65 -6.15 -7.56 -4.70
N GLN A 66 -6.20 -6.29 -4.28
CA GLN A 66 -5.07 -5.61 -3.65
C GLN A 66 -4.68 -6.27 -2.32
N LEU A 67 -5.64 -6.58 -1.46
CA LEU A 67 -5.41 -7.28 -0.19
C LEU A 67 -4.84 -8.68 -0.43
N ARG A 68 -5.35 -9.42 -1.42
CA ARG A 68 -4.81 -10.71 -1.83
C ARG A 68 -3.36 -10.57 -2.28
N ALA A 69 -3.04 -9.56 -3.09
CA ALA A 69 -1.67 -9.30 -3.51
C ALA A 69 -0.73 -9.03 -2.31
N ILE A 70 -1.19 -8.29 -1.29
CA ILE A 70 -0.42 -8.02 -0.07
C ILE A 70 -0.16 -9.32 0.71
N VAL A 71 -1.19 -10.15 0.91
CA VAL A 71 -1.09 -11.41 1.66
C VAL A 71 -0.23 -12.44 0.91
N GLU A 72 -0.31 -12.48 -0.41
CA GLU A 72 0.44 -13.45 -1.23
C GLU A 72 1.88 -13.02 -1.53
N TRP A 73 2.21 -11.72 -1.43
CA TRP A 73 3.52 -11.19 -1.79
C TRP A 73 4.69 -11.90 -1.09
N PRO A 74 4.66 -12.19 0.22
CA PRO A 74 5.71 -12.95 0.90
C PRO A 74 5.96 -14.33 0.28
N ALA A 75 4.89 -15.08 -0.02
CA ALA A 75 5.00 -16.42 -0.60
C ALA A 75 5.54 -16.36 -2.04
N ARG A 76 5.07 -15.40 -2.83
CA ARG A 76 5.55 -15.16 -4.20
C ARG A 76 7.01 -14.72 -4.22
N ALA A 77 7.42 -13.82 -3.32
CA ALA A 77 8.80 -13.38 -3.17
C ALA A 77 9.72 -14.57 -2.80
N LEU A 78 9.25 -15.44 -1.90
CA LEU A 78 9.98 -16.63 -1.47
C LEU A 78 10.17 -17.66 -2.58
N ALA A 79 9.15 -17.86 -3.42
CA ALA A 79 9.23 -18.74 -4.59
C ALA A 79 10.12 -18.14 -5.69
N ASN A 80 10.07 -16.82 -5.87
CA ASN A 80 10.90 -16.10 -6.84
C ASN A 80 12.39 -16.11 -6.45
N ASP A 81 12.72 -16.12 -5.15
CA ASP A 81 14.11 -16.17 -4.68
C ASP A 81 14.89 -17.33 -5.31
N THR A 82 14.31 -18.54 -5.38
CA THR A 82 14.99 -19.69 -6.01
C THR A 82 15.36 -19.43 -7.48
N HIS A 83 14.48 -18.76 -8.21
CA HIS A 83 14.74 -18.37 -9.60
C HIS A 83 15.79 -17.25 -9.69
N VAL A 84 15.67 -16.22 -8.86
CA VAL A 84 16.64 -15.10 -8.78
C VAL A 84 18.05 -15.61 -8.46
N ARG A 85 18.20 -16.57 -7.53
CA ARG A 85 19.48 -17.21 -7.22
C ARG A 85 20.09 -17.88 -8.44
N GLN A 86 19.30 -18.66 -9.17
CA GLN A 86 19.79 -19.38 -10.35
C GLN A 86 20.27 -18.42 -11.42
N GLU A 87 19.47 -17.40 -11.76
CA GLU A 87 19.82 -16.42 -12.79
C GLU A 87 21.05 -15.60 -12.41
N LEU A 88 21.18 -15.20 -11.14
CA LEU A 88 22.32 -14.44 -10.65
C LEU A 88 23.63 -15.26 -10.69
N LEU A 89 23.58 -16.54 -10.29
CA LEU A 89 24.72 -17.44 -10.42
C LEU A 89 25.12 -17.64 -11.90
N ARG A 90 24.12 -17.72 -12.78
CA ARG A 90 24.32 -17.84 -14.23
C ARG A 90 24.99 -16.61 -14.80
N LEU A 91 24.54 -15.42 -14.43
CA LEU A 91 25.11 -14.15 -14.86
C LEU A 91 26.56 -14.00 -14.40
N LEU A 92 26.85 -14.26 -13.12
CA LEU A 92 28.22 -14.22 -12.57
C LEU A 92 29.15 -15.20 -13.29
N HIS A 93 28.65 -16.38 -13.66
CA HIS A 93 29.44 -17.37 -14.39
C HIS A 93 29.81 -16.88 -15.80
N VAL A 94 28.90 -16.18 -16.47
CA VAL A 94 29.08 -15.72 -17.85
C VAL A 94 30.00 -14.50 -17.95
N MET A 95 30.18 -13.71 -16.90
CA MET A 95 31.05 -12.51 -16.91
C MET A 95 32.54 -12.89 -17.05
N PRO A 96 33.18 -12.71 -18.22
CA PRO A 96 34.56 -13.16 -18.43
C PRO A 96 35.60 -12.33 -17.66
N GLU A 97 35.25 -11.12 -17.22
CA GLU A 97 36.14 -10.15 -16.58
C GLU A 97 36.44 -10.49 -15.11
N LEU A 98 35.60 -11.28 -14.45
CA LEU A 98 35.78 -11.66 -13.05
C LEU A 98 36.75 -12.83 -12.93
N THR A 99 37.65 -12.79 -11.96
CA THR A 99 38.43 -13.99 -11.63
C THR A 99 37.53 -15.07 -11.00
N SER A 100 38.02 -16.31 -10.92
CA SER A 100 37.30 -17.37 -10.19
C SER A 100 37.09 -17.01 -8.72
N LEU A 101 38.06 -16.32 -8.12
CA LEU A 101 37.99 -15.84 -6.74
C LEU A 101 36.93 -14.74 -6.58
N ASP A 102 36.94 -13.73 -7.45
CA ASP A 102 35.96 -12.64 -7.40
C ASP A 102 34.54 -13.18 -7.57
N ARG A 103 34.34 -14.13 -8.50
CA ARG A 103 33.07 -14.84 -8.64
C ARG A 103 32.64 -15.50 -7.34
N ALA A 104 33.52 -16.27 -6.69
CA ALA A 104 33.19 -16.95 -5.44
C ALA A 104 32.85 -15.97 -4.31
N LEU A 105 33.56 -14.84 -4.23
CA LEU A 105 33.27 -13.76 -3.26
C LEU A 105 31.90 -13.12 -3.54
N CYS A 106 31.62 -12.75 -4.80
CA CYS A 106 30.32 -12.21 -5.19
C CYS A 106 29.18 -13.19 -4.90
N GLN A 107 29.34 -14.46 -5.27
CA GLN A 107 28.35 -15.51 -5.00
C GLN A 107 28.06 -15.62 -3.51
N ARG A 108 29.10 -15.70 -2.67
CA ARG A 108 28.96 -15.78 -1.21
C ARG A 108 28.22 -14.58 -0.65
N HIS A 109 28.60 -13.36 -1.07
CA HIS A 109 27.98 -12.14 -0.56
C HIS A 109 26.51 -12.04 -0.96
N LEU A 110 26.21 -12.30 -2.24
CA LEU A 110 24.85 -12.20 -2.76
C LEU A 110 23.93 -13.27 -2.16
N LEU A 111 24.39 -14.52 -2.06
CA LEU A 111 23.62 -15.60 -1.43
C LEU A 111 23.33 -15.28 0.04
N SER A 112 24.31 -14.79 0.79
CA SER A 112 24.12 -14.38 2.19
C SER A 112 23.05 -13.29 2.31
N ARG A 113 23.05 -12.28 1.45
CA ARG A 113 22.05 -11.20 1.49
C ARG A 113 20.65 -11.69 1.11
N ILE A 114 20.56 -12.63 0.19
CA ILE A 114 19.30 -13.25 -0.18
C ILE A 114 18.78 -14.14 0.98
N ASP A 115 19.66 -14.86 1.68
CA ASP A 115 19.30 -15.59 2.90
C ASP A 115 18.81 -14.64 4.00
N ASP A 116 19.47 -13.49 4.20
CA ASP A 116 19.03 -12.44 5.14
C ASP A 116 17.61 -11.94 4.81
N MET A 117 17.34 -11.66 3.54
CA MET A 117 16.01 -11.22 3.07
C MET A 117 14.95 -12.30 3.27
N ARG A 118 15.27 -13.55 2.97
CA ARG A 118 14.38 -14.70 3.20
C ARG A 118 14.06 -14.85 4.70
N GLY A 119 15.09 -14.77 5.55
CA GLY A 119 14.94 -14.80 6.99
C GLY A 119 14.01 -13.71 7.48
N PHE A 120 14.22 -12.45 7.04
CA PHE A 120 13.38 -11.31 7.41
C PHE A 120 11.89 -11.50 7.08
N ILE A 121 11.59 -12.04 5.90
CA ILE A 121 10.20 -12.30 5.46
C ILE A 121 9.54 -13.37 6.37
N GLN A 122 10.28 -14.41 6.74
CA GLN A 122 9.78 -15.51 7.58
C GLN A 122 9.68 -15.14 9.06
N MET A 123 10.42 -14.12 9.50
CA MET A 123 10.49 -13.71 10.89
C MET A 123 9.22 -12.99 11.34
N ILE A 124 8.87 -13.16 12.61
CA ILE A 124 7.73 -12.50 13.26
C ILE A 124 8.06 -11.02 13.59
N ASP A 125 7.03 -10.17 13.63
CA ASP A 125 7.19 -8.71 13.62
C ASP A 125 8.00 -8.13 14.80
N ASP A 126 7.94 -8.77 15.96
CA ASP A 126 8.67 -8.40 17.18
C ASP A 126 10.20 -8.57 17.03
N GLU A 127 10.64 -9.53 16.23
CA GLU A 127 12.07 -9.78 15.98
C GLU A 127 12.63 -8.89 14.87
N ARG A 128 11.79 -8.40 13.94
CA ARG A 128 12.19 -7.64 12.74
C ARG A 128 13.01 -6.41 13.06
N GLN A 129 12.65 -5.69 14.12
CA GLN A 129 13.37 -4.49 14.55
C GLN A 129 14.81 -4.80 14.99
N ASN A 130 15.02 -5.87 15.76
CA ASN A 130 16.36 -6.25 16.21
C ASN A 130 17.21 -6.76 15.06
N PHE A 131 16.62 -7.55 14.16
CA PHE A 131 17.30 -8.02 12.95
C PHE A 131 17.75 -6.86 12.05
N CYS A 132 16.91 -5.86 11.82
CA CYS A 132 17.29 -4.66 11.07
C CYS A 132 18.47 -3.92 11.71
N ARG A 133 18.51 -3.81 13.05
CA ARG A 133 19.64 -3.16 13.74
C ARG A 133 20.96 -3.89 13.50
N VAL A 134 20.95 -5.22 13.55
CA VAL A 134 22.14 -6.04 13.29
C VAL A 134 22.56 -5.89 11.82
N LEU A 135 21.64 -6.10 10.89
CA LEU A 135 21.90 -6.05 9.45
C LEU A 135 22.47 -4.70 9.00
N LEU A 136 21.90 -3.59 9.50
CA LEU A 136 22.34 -2.24 9.17
C LEU A 136 23.68 -1.87 9.86
N GLY A 137 23.92 -2.42 11.06
CA GLY A 137 25.19 -2.29 11.76
C GLY A 137 26.35 -2.94 11.01
N ASP A 138 26.12 -4.11 10.43
CA ASP A 138 27.12 -4.86 9.65
C ASP A 138 27.46 -4.19 8.29
N ILE A 139 26.52 -3.44 7.70
CA ILE A 139 26.76 -2.70 6.44
C ILE A 139 27.62 -1.45 6.67
N SER A 140 27.63 -0.92 7.90
CA SER A 140 28.34 0.31 8.25
C SER A 140 29.82 0.08 8.60
N ARG A 141 30.34 -1.14 8.41
CA ARG A 141 31.64 -1.59 8.89
C ARG A 141 32.54 -2.05 7.75
#